data_AF-A0A928BU11-F1
#
_entry.id   AF-A0A928BU11-F1
#
_cell.length_a   1.000
_cell.length_b   1.000
_cell.length_c   1.000
_cell.angle_alpha   90.00
_cell.angle_beta   90.00
_cell.angle_gamma   90.00
#
_symmetry.space_group_name_H-M   'P 1'
#
loop_
_entity.id
_entity.type
_entity.pdbx_description
1 polymer ?
#
loop_
_entity_poly.entity_id
_entity_poly.type
_entity_poly.pdbx_seq_one_letter_code
_entity_poly.pdbx_strand_id
1 'polypeptide(L)'
;MKKYLKELELASALLLVIGVVLSMVKSYAIGAWPCGVGLLIFLTVFLYKAFHWKEYERDNKQYIVILLICIFILITQMIIHK
;
A
#
# COMPACT_ATOMS: atom_id res chain seq x y z
N MET A 1 -10.02 -11.60 -13.34
CA MET A 1 -8.85 -11.08 -12.59
C MET A 1 -9.15 -9.85 -11.74
N LYS A 2 -9.89 -8.84 -12.23
CA LYS A 2 -10.18 -7.59 -11.50
C LYS A 2 -10.74 -7.79 -10.08
N LYS A 3 -11.67 -8.73 -9.89
CA LYS A 3 -12.27 -9.05 -8.59
C LYS A 3 -11.25 -9.62 -7.59
N TYR A 4 -10.46 -10.61 -8.02
CA TYR A 4 -9.40 -11.21 -7.20
C TYR A 4 -8.30 -10.21 -6.84
N LEU A 5 -7.93 -9.31 -7.76
CA LEU A 5 -6.95 -8.27 -7.48
C LEU A 5 -7.45 -7.32 -6.39
N LYS A 6 -8.74 -6.97 -6.42
CA LYS A 6 -9.36 -6.09 -5.43
C LYS A 6 -9.50 -6.78 -4.06
N GLU A 7 -9.78 -8.08 -4.06
CA GLU A 7 -9.80 -8.89 -2.83
C GLU A 7 -8.39 -9.05 -2.23
N LEU A 8 -7.36 -9.25 -3.06
CA LEU A 8 -5.95 -9.25 -2.64
C LEU A 8 -5.51 -7.91 -2.05
N GLU A 9 -5.92 -6.81 -2.67
CA GLU A 9 -5.66 -5.45 -2.19
C GLU A 9 -6.32 -5.21 -0.83
N LEU A 10 -7.58 -5.63 -0.66
CA LEU A 10 -8.30 -5.55 0.61
C LEU A 10 -7.67 -6.45 1.69
N ALA A 11 -7.27 -7.67 1.33
CA ALA A 11 -6.60 -8.61 2.23
C ALA A 11 -5.23 -8.09 2.68
N SER A 12 -4.47 -7.47 1.77
CA SER A 12 -3.19 -6.84 2.08
C SER A 12 -3.34 -5.64 3.01
N ALA A 13 -4.37 -4.81 2.81
CA ALA A 13 -4.70 -3.71 3.70
C ALA A 13 -5.10 -4.20 5.10
N LEU A 14 -5.90 -5.28 5.18
CA LEU A 14 -6.25 -5.92 6.45
C LEU A 14 -5.03 -6.46 7.18
N LEU A 15 -4.12 -7.14 6.48
CA LEU A 15 -2.86 -7.63 7.05
C LEU A 15 -1.97 -6.50 7.59
N LEU A 16 -1.92 -5.36 6.89
CA LEU A 16 -1.22 -4.17 7.35
C LEU A 16 -1.84 -3.59 8.62
N VAL A 17 -3.16 -3.44 8.66
CA VAL A 17 -3.87 -2.95 9.86
C VAL A 17 -3.64 -3.89 11.04
N ILE A 18 -3.77 -5.21 10.83
CA ILE A 18 -3.52 -6.21 11.87
C ILE A 18 -2.07 -6.14 12.35
N GLY A 19 -1.10 -6.00 11.45
CA GLY A 19 0.31 -5.89 11.83
C GLY A 19 0.65 -4.62 12.61
N VAL A 20 0.05 -3.48 12.26
CA VAL A 20 0.19 -2.23 13.02
C VAL A 20 -0.41 -2.40 14.42
N VAL A 21 -1.62 -2.95 14.52
CA VAL A 21 -2.28 -3.19 15.82
C VAL A 21 -1.46 -4.16 16.69
N LEU A 22 -0.96 -5.26 16.13
CA LEU A 22 -0.09 -6.20 16.85
C LEU A 22 1.24 -5.57 17.29
N SER A 23 1.82 -4.70 16.46
CA SER A 23 3.04 -3.95 16.79
C SER A 23 2.82 -3.03 17.98
N MET A 24 1.62 -2.42 18.10
CA MET A 24 1.28 -1.52 19.20
C MET A 24 0.97 -2.27 20.51
N VAL A 25 0.39 -3.47 20.43
CA VAL A 25 -0.08 -4.21 21.62
C VAL A 25 0.98 -5.14 22.20
N LYS A 26 1.74 -5.86 21.38
CA LYS A 26 2.68 -6.89 21.87
C LYS A 26 4.14 -6.47 21.77
N SER A 27 4.63 -6.30 20.54
CA SER A 27 6.03 -5.99 20.27
C SER A 27 6.20 -5.73 18.77
N TYR A 28 7.11 -4.81 18.45
CA TYR A 28 7.47 -4.47 17.08
C TYR A 28 7.87 -5.70 16.24
N ALA A 29 8.61 -6.64 16.83
CA ALA A 29 9.07 -7.85 16.12
C ALA A 29 7.92 -8.75 15.65
N ILE A 30 6.81 -8.79 16.39
CA ILE A 30 5.65 -9.65 16.09
C ILE A 30 4.71 -8.95 15.10
N GLY A 31 4.56 -7.63 15.22
CA GLY A 31 3.74 -6.84 14.29
C GLY A 31 4.41 -6.62 12.93
N ALA A 32 5.75 -6.56 12.89
CA ALA A 32 6.51 -6.36 11.66
C ALA A 32 6.30 -7.48 10.63
N TRP A 33 6.10 -8.72 11.08
CA TRP A 33 5.90 -9.87 10.19
C TRP A 33 4.61 -9.79 9.34
N PRO A 34 3.40 -9.70 9.93
CA PRO A 34 2.17 -9.54 9.16
C PRO A 34 2.14 -8.23 8.36
N CYS A 35 2.75 -7.14 8.87
CA CYS A 35 2.94 -5.91 8.10
C CYS A 35 3.81 -6.13 6.85
N GLY A 36 4.94 -6.81 6.98
CA GLY A 36 5.85 -7.09 5.87
C GLY A 36 5.19 -7.96 4.79
N VAL A 37 4.45 -9.00 5.21
CA VAL A 37 3.68 -9.85 4.28
C VAL A 37 2.60 -9.03 3.57
N GLY A 38 1.86 -8.19 4.28
CA GLY A 38 0.86 -7.30 3.68
C GLY A 38 1.47 -6.33 2.66
N LEU A 39 2.61 -5.73 2.98
CA LEU A 39 3.36 -4.84 2.09
C LEU A 39 3.83 -5.56 0.81
N LEU A 40 4.36 -6.77 0.91
CA LEU A 40 4.80 -7.55 -0.24
C LEU A 40 3.65 -7.92 -1.19
N ILE A 41 2.51 -8.31 -0.62
CA ILE A 41 1.30 -8.62 -1.42
C ILE A 41 0.81 -7.35 -2.12
N PHE A 42 0.78 -6.22 -1.41
CA PHE A 42 0.38 -4.93 -1.97
C PHE A 42 1.32 -4.50 -3.12
N LEU A 43 2.64 -4.67 -2.94
CA LEU A 43 3.64 -4.36 -3.96
C LEU A 43 3.50 -5.26 -5.20
N THR A 44 3.20 -6.54 -5.00
CA THR A 44 2.95 -7.49 -6.10
C THR A 44 1.68 -7.12 -6.87
N VAL A 45 0.61 -6.74 -6.17
CA VAL A 45 -0.64 -6.23 -6.79
C VAL A 45 -0.37 -4.96 -7.59
N PHE A 46 0.40 -4.03 -7.03
CA PHE A 46 0.77 -2.79 -7.70
C PHE A 46 1.57 -3.04 -8.97
N LEU A 47 2.60 -3.90 -8.92
CA LEU A 47 3.39 -4.31 -10.09
C LEU A 47 2.52 -4.96 -11.15
N TYR A 48 1.61 -5.86 -10.76
CA TYR A 48 0.68 -6.50 -11.69
C TYR A 48 -0.21 -5.46 -12.41
N LYS A 49 -0.77 -4.49 -11.67
CA LYS A 49 -1.56 -3.39 -12.27
C LYS A 49 -0.70 -2.52 -13.18
N ALA A 50 0.57 -2.30 -12.87
CA ALA A 50 1.49 -1.52 -13.69
C ALA A 50 1.78 -2.21 -15.04
N PHE A 51 2.02 -3.53 -15.04
CA PHE A 51 2.26 -4.30 -16.27
C PHE A 51 1.00 -4.43 -17.15
N HIS A 52 -0.19 -4.51 -16.57
CA HIS A 52 -1.47 -4.57 -17.29
C HIS A 52 -2.12 -3.20 -17.49
N TRP A 53 -1.33 -2.17 -17.82
CA TRP A 53 -1.75 -0.77 -17.91
C TRP A 53 -3.02 -0.54 -18.75
N LYS A 54 -3.14 -1.18 -19.93
CA LYS A 54 -4.30 -1.02 -20.81
C LYS A 54 -5.63 -1.43 -20.16
N GLU A 55 -5.61 -2.39 -19.25
CA GLU A 55 -6.82 -2.93 -18.62
C GLU A 55 -7.21 -2.17 -17.34
N TYR A 56 -6.25 -1.49 -16.72
CA TYR A 56 -6.38 -0.76 -15.46
C TYR A 56 -6.08 0.74 -15.59
N GLU A 57 -6.14 1.30 -16.80
CA GLU A 57 -5.69 2.66 -17.08
C GLU A 57 -6.36 3.74 -16.18
N ARG A 58 -7.67 3.62 -15.93
CA ARG A 58 -8.37 4.55 -15.02
C ARG A 58 -7.90 4.43 -13.57
N ASP A 59 -7.79 3.21 -13.06
CA ASP A 59 -7.35 2.95 -11.69
C ASP A 59 -5.90 3.39 -11.49
N ASN A 60 -5.02 3.11 -12.45
CA ASN A 60 -3.63 3.52 -12.41
C ASN A 60 -3.45 5.04 -12.50
N LYS A 61 -4.26 5.75 -13.31
CA LYS A 61 -4.26 7.22 -13.33
C LYS A 61 -4.60 7.79 -11.95
N GLN A 62 -5.61 7.22 -11.28
CA GLN A 62 -5.97 7.64 -9.92
C GLN A 62 -4.85 7.31 -8.91
N TYR A 63 -4.23 6.14 -9.01
CA TYR A 63 -3.08 5.76 -8.18
C TYR A 63 -1.88 6.71 -8.35
N ILE A 64 -1.56 7.10 -9.59
CA ILE A 64 -0.50 8.08 -9.86
C ILE A 64 -0.82 9.44 -9.24
N VAL A 65 -2.07 9.90 -9.33
CA VAL A 65 -2.50 11.16 -8.71
C VAL A 65 -2.36 11.10 -7.19
N ILE A 66 -2.79 10.01 -6.55
CA ILE A 66 -2.61 9.81 -5.10
C ILE A 66 -1.12 9.82 -4.73
N LEU A 67 -0.29 9.14 -5.50
CA LEU A 67 1.14 9.04 -5.25
C LEU A 67 1.84 10.40 -5.40
N LEU A 68 1.46 11.20 -6.40
CA LEU A 68 1.89 12.60 -6.56
C LEU A 68 1.51 13.47 -5.37
N ILE A 69 0.28 13.34 -4.86
CA ILE A 69 -0.19 14.08 -3.67
C ILE A 69 0.64 13.68 -2.44
N CYS A 70 0.88 12.38 -2.24
CA CYS A 70 1.73 11.89 -1.13
C CYS A 70 3.16 12.44 -1.22
N ILE A 71 3.78 12.45 -2.40
CA ILE A 71 5.11 13.04 -2.62
C ILE A 71 5.09 14.53 -2.26
N PHE A 72 4.08 15.27 -2.70
CA PHE A 72 3.95 16.69 -2.39
C PHE A 72 3.82 16.96 -0.88
N ILE A 73 3.02 16.15 -0.18
CA ILE A 73 2.88 16.22 1.28
C ILE A 73 4.21 15.90 1.97
N LEU A 74 4.93 14.86 1.54
CA LEU A 74 6.23 14.49 2.11
C LEU A 74 7.27 15.60 1.93
N ILE A 75 7.34 16.21 0.74
CA ILE A 75 8.23 17.36 0.48
C ILE A 75 7.85 18.52 1.41
N THR A 76 6.56 18.81 1.55
CA THR A 76 6.07 19.88 2.42
C THR A 76 6.41 19.61 3.90
N GLN A 77 6.25 18.36 4.36
CA GLN A 77 6.65 17.94 5.71
C GLN A 77 8.16 18.09 5.91
N MET A 78 9.00 17.69 4.96
CA MET A 78 10.45 17.89 5.07
C MET A 78 10.85 19.37 5.13
N ILE A 79 10.08 20.27 4.50
CA ILE A 79 10.33 21.72 4.54
C ILE A 79 9.85 22.32 5.87
N ILE A 80 8.72 21.86 6.41
CA ILE A 80 8.13 22.37 7.67
C ILE A 80 8.84 21.81 8.91
N HIS A 81 9.28 20.55 8.88
CA HIS A 81 9.98 19.88 9.98
C HIS A 81 11.49 20.12 9.96
N LYS A 82 11.91 21.25 9.40
CA LYS A 82 13.30 21.69 9.32
C LYS A 82 13.67 22.62 10.46
#